data_AF-A0A6A6V7W6-F1
#
_entry.id   AF-A0A6A6V7W6-F1
#
_cell.length_a   1.000
_cell.length_b   1.000
_cell.length_c   1.000
_cell.angle_alpha   90.00
_cell.angle_beta   90.00
_cell.angle_gamma   90.00
#
_symmetry.space_group_name_H-M   'P 1'
#
loop_
_entity.id
_entity.type
_entity.pdbx_description
1 polymer ?
#
loop_
_entity_poly.entity_id
_entity_poly.type
_entity_poly.pdbx_seq_one_letter_code
_entity_poly.pdbx_strand_id
1 'polypeptide(L)'
;MTVTLDAIDHRTGFLPSPQSHHLASALFRVEMNAQQNRALGQGLRRIVAIIQLLLALAVLISFVFFVWSDYSYDYYYTGDYDFIAAFFCSLITTGIIIAVYVQRKVALSLRTTLYLDIIRSGLATALWIWLMIDCSVVDRCRYYTCDRPKKELYKRKRLVRAWLAVIVLLIFFYVPMVYTWYEKTVLGENESEDVTEEQSRGHGASESTPLLHGHDTV
;
A
#
# COMPACT_ATOMS: atom_id res chain seq x y z
N MET A 1 35.29 2.47 66.42
CA MET A 1 36.43 2.40 65.47
C MET A 1 36.16 3.38 64.35
N THR A 2 36.91 4.46 64.39
CA THR A 2 37.00 5.55 63.42
C THR A 2 37.79 5.11 62.20
N VAL A 3 37.24 5.27 61.00
CA VAL A 3 38.00 5.36 59.75
C VAL A 3 37.45 6.54 58.97
N THR A 4 38.16 7.65 59.08
CA THR A 4 38.22 8.74 58.11
C THR A 4 39.21 8.35 57.02
N LEU A 5 38.89 8.54 55.74
CA LEU A 5 39.72 9.35 54.85
C LEU A 5 39.11 9.53 53.45
N ASP A 6 39.32 10.76 52.99
CA ASP A 6 39.02 11.37 51.70
C ASP A 6 39.34 10.53 50.46
N ALA A 7 38.45 10.64 49.47
CA ALA A 7 38.85 10.65 48.08
C ALA A 7 38.17 11.85 47.41
N ILE A 8 38.88 12.97 47.47
CA ILE A 8 38.73 14.15 46.64
C ILE A 8 38.95 13.70 45.20
N ASP A 9 37.87 13.60 44.41
CA ASP A 9 38.01 13.49 42.96
C ASP A 9 37.87 14.88 42.33
N HIS A 10 38.92 15.22 41.60
CA HIS A 10 39.27 16.56 41.19
C HIS A 10 38.59 16.85 39.85
N ARG A 11 37.77 17.90 39.85
CA ARG A 11 37.35 18.71 38.69
C ARG A 11 38.03 18.33 37.35
N THR A 12 37.29 17.66 36.48
CA THR A 12 37.26 18.06 35.08
C THR A 12 35.92 18.76 34.84
N GLY A 13 35.90 20.05 35.15
CA GLY A 13 34.80 20.94 34.77
C GLY A 13 34.80 21.13 33.27
N PHE A 14 34.37 20.11 32.53
CA PHE A 14 34.00 20.25 31.13
C PHE A 14 32.64 20.95 31.11
N LEU A 15 32.67 22.28 31.19
CA LEU A 15 31.48 23.09 30.95
C LEU A 15 30.98 22.74 29.54
N PRO A 16 29.77 22.17 29.39
CA PRO A 16 29.22 21.92 28.06
C PRO A 16 29.18 23.27 27.35
N SER A 17 29.87 23.37 26.22
CA SER A 17 29.89 24.60 25.44
C SER A 17 28.43 24.96 25.08
N PRO A 18 28.05 26.24 25.08
CA PRO A 18 26.68 26.66 24.78
C PRO A 18 26.18 26.20 23.41
N GLN A 19 27.06 25.76 22.52
CA GLN A 19 26.72 25.17 21.22
C GLN A 19 26.11 23.76 21.32
N SER A 20 26.46 22.97 22.34
CA SER A 20 25.94 21.61 22.53
C SER A 20 24.43 21.56 22.83
N HIS A 21 23.92 22.55 23.57
CA HIS A 21 22.48 22.69 23.84
C HIS A 21 21.68 23.07 22.60
N HIS A 22 22.25 23.87 21.69
CA HIS A 22 21.60 24.22 20.43
C HIS A 22 21.50 23.00 19.50
N LEU A 23 22.57 22.20 19.40
CA LEU A 23 22.57 20.97 18.58
C LEU A 23 21.61 19.92 19.11
N ALA A 24 21.56 19.69 20.43
CA ALA A 24 20.60 18.77 21.03
C ALA A 24 19.13 19.21 20.79
N SER A 25 18.85 20.51 20.89
CA SER A 25 17.50 21.05 20.62
C SER A 25 17.11 21.00 19.13
N ALA A 26 18.09 21.04 18.23
CA ALA A 26 17.87 20.90 16.79
C ALA A 26 17.61 19.44 16.41
N LEU A 27 18.44 18.51 16.92
CA LEU A 27 18.26 17.07 16.73
C LEU A 27 16.91 16.59 17.26
N PHE A 28 16.53 17.00 18.48
CA PHE A 28 15.24 16.65 19.06
C PHE A 28 14.05 17.16 18.24
N ARG A 29 14.18 18.37 17.65
CA ARG A 29 13.15 18.90 16.73
C ARG A 29 13.08 18.10 15.43
N VAL A 30 14.21 17.68 14.86
CA VAL A 30 14.24 16.86 13.65
C VAL A 30 13.61 15.50 13.91
N GLU A 31 13.93 14.85 15.04
CA GLU A 31 13.35 13.57 15.44
C GLU A 31 11.84 13.67 15.69
N MET A 32 11.39 14.68 16.43
CA MET A 32 9.95 14.90 16.64
C MET A 32 9.21 15.14 15.33
N ASN A 33 9.78 15.96 14.42
CA ASN A 33 9.17 16.20 13.11
C ASN A 33 9.12 14.92 12.28
N ALA A 34 10.16 14.08 12.31
CA ALA A 34 10.19 12.79 11.61
C ALA A 34 9.14 11.81 12.17
N GLN A 35 9.00 11.71 13.49
CA GLN A 35 7.98 10.87 14.12
C GLN A 35 6.56 11.35 13.81
N GLN A 36 6.33 12.66 13.87
CA GLN A 36 5.03 13.26 13.54
C GLN A 36 4.66 13.00 12.09
N ASN A 37 5.61 13.14 11.15
CA ASN A 37 5.39 12.82 9.74
C ASN A 37 5.07 11.34 9.49
N ARG A 38 5.71 10.41 10.22
CA ARG A 38 5.40 8.97 10.14
C ARG A 38 3.99 8.65 10.64
N ALA A 39 3.58 9.25 11.77
CA ALA A 39 2.24 9.08 12.33
C ALA A 39 1.14 9.63 11.38
N LEU A 40 1.38 10.80 10.78
CA LEU A 40 0.52 11.40 9.76
C LEU A 40 0.40 10.51 8.52
N GLY A 41 1.51 9.98 8.01
CA GLY A 41 1.54 9.08 6.85
C GLY A 41 0.73 7.79 7.08
N GLN A 42 0.84 7.19 8.26
CA GLN A 42 0.05 6.02 8.63
C GLN A 42 -1.46 6.33 8.74
N GLY A 43 -1.82 7.48 9.31
CA GLY A 43 -3.21 7.93 9.39
C GLY A 43 -3.84 8.13 8.01
N LEU A 44 -3.13 8.84 7.12
CA LEU A 44 -3.59 9.10 5.76
C LEU A 44 -3.77 7.81 4.95
N ARG A 45 -2.84 6.85 5.06
CA ARG A 45 -2.96 5.53 4.42
C ARG A 45 -4.23 4.79 4.84
N ARG A 46 -4.57 4.82 6.13
CA ARG A 46 -5.80 4.18 6.63
C ARG A 46 -7.06 4.81 6.05
N ILE A 47 -7.10 6.13 5.95
CA ILE A 47 -8.23 6.87 5.38
C ILE A 47 -8.39 6.54 3.89
N VAL A 48 -7.30 6.59 3.12
CA VAL A 48 -7.30 6.27 1.69
C VAL A 48 -7.77 4.84 1.45
N ALA A 49 -7.29 3.88 2.25
CA ALA A 49 -7.71 2.47 2.14
C ALA A 49 -9.22 2.29 2.42
N ILE A 50 -9.80 3.05 3.36
CA ILE A 50 -11.24 3.01 3.64
C ILE A 50 -12.03 3.58 2.45
N ILE A 51 -11.58 4.70 1.87
CA ILE A 51 -12.24 5.30 0.70
C ILE A 51 -12.18 4.35 -0.49
N GLN A 52 -11.03 3.73 -0.75
CA GLN A 52 -10.87 2.70 -1.79
C GLN A 52 -11.82 1.53 -1.57
N LEU A 53 -11.95 1.05 -0.34
CA LEU A 53 -12.85 -0.05 0.01
C LEU A 53 -14.33 0.31 -0.25
N LEU A 54 -14.75 1.51 0.17
CA LEU A 54 -16.11 2.00 -0.06
C LEU A 54 -16.41 2.15 -1.56
N LEU A 55 -15.46 2.69 -2.31
CA LEU A 55 -15.60 2.88 -3.75
C LEU A 55 -15.67 1.54 -4.48
N ALA A 56 -14.77 0.60 -4.15
CA ALA A 56 -14.77 -0.73 -4.73
C ALA A 56 -16.06 -1.50 -4.38
N LEU A 57 -16.58 -1.33 -3.17
CA LEU A 57 -17.84 -1.94 -2.76
C LEU A 57 -19.03 -1.40 -3.57
N ALA A 58 -19.12 -0.08 -3.77
CA ALA A 58 -20.17 0.53 -4.58
C ALA A 58 -20.12 0.05 -6.04
N VAL A 59 -18.91 -0.07 -6.60
CA VAL A 59 -18.67 -0.61 -7.93
C VAL A 59 -19.07 -2.10 -8.01
N LEU A 60 -18.72 -2.90 -7.00
CA LEU A 60 -19.08 -4.32 -6.93
C LEU A 60 -20.59 -4.52 -6.92
N ILE A 61 -21.32 -3.78 -6.06
CA ILE A 61 -22.78 -3.84 -5.99
C ILE A 61 -23.41 -3.52 -7.34
N SER A 62 -22.88 -2.50 -8.03
CA SER A 62 -23.35 -2.12 -9.36
C SER A 62 -23.17 -3.25 -10.38
N PHE A 63 -21.99 -3.89 -10.42
CA PHE A 63 -21.75 -5.01 -11.33
C PHE A 63 -22.56 -6.26 -10.99
N VAL A 64 -22.70 -6.60 -9.71
CA VAL A 64 -23.54 -7.73 -9.28
C VAL A 64 -25.00 -7.50 -9.68
N PHE A 65 -25.50 -6.27 -9.54
CA PHE A 65 -26.84 -5.92 -10.00
C PHE A 65 -26.98 -6.11 -11.52
N PHE A 66 -25.99 -5.72 -12.32
CA PHE A 66 -26.01 -5.96 -13.76
C PHE A 66 -25.99 -7.46 -14.10
N VAL A 67 -25.10 -8.24 -13.49
CA VAL A 67 -25.05 -9.70 -13.67
C VAL A 67 -26.40 -10.33 -13.33
N TRP A 68 -27.01 -9.92 -12.22
CA TRP A 68 -28.32 -10.42 -11.80
C TRP A 68 -29.43 -10.03 -12.78
N SER A 69 -29.44 -8.78 -13.24
CA SER A 69 -30.42 -8.28 -14.20
C SER A 69 -30.35 -9.03 -15.52
N ASP A 70 -29.13 -9.19 -16.07
CA ASP A 70 -28.90 -9.89 -17.34
C ASP A 70 -29.28 -11.38 -17.23
N TYR A 71 -28.93 -12.02 -16.11
CA TYR A 71 -29.32 -13.40 -15.83
C TYR A 71 -30.84 -13.59 -15.69
N SER A 72 -31.52 -12.65 -15.03
CA SER A 72 -32.93 -12.81 -14.65
C SER A 72 -33.92 -12.45 -15.75
N TYR A 73 -33.63 -11.42 -16.55
CA TYR A 73 -34.61 -10.84 -17.48
C TYR A 73 -34.38 -11.22 -18.93
N ASP A 74 -33.18 -11.64 -19.31
CA ASP A 74 -32.75 -11.36 -20.69
C ASP A 74 -31.87 -12.46 -21.31
N TYR A 75 -32.04 -13.70 -20.83
CA TYR A 75 -31.35 -14.92 -21.31
C TYR A 75 -31.48 -15.17 -22.83
N TYR A 76 -32.47 -14.56 -23.50
CA TYR A 76 -32.72 -14.74 -24.94
C TYR A 76 -32.25 -13.58 -25.83
N TYR A 77 -31.97 -12.39 -25.28
CA TYR A 77 -31.78 -11.16 -26.10
C TYR A 77 -30.51 -10.37 -25.79
N THR A 78 -29.98 -10.40 -24.56
CA THR A 78 -28.65 -9.86 -24.27
C THR A 78 -27.60 -10.95 -24.50
N GLY A 79 -26.65 -10.65 -25.38
CA GLY A 79 -25.60 -11.61 -25.73
C GLY A 79 -24.72 -11.94 -24.54
N ASP A 80 -24.20 -13.17 -24.50
CA ASP A 80 -23.30 -13.73 -23.47
C ASP A 80 -22.17 -12.78 -23.04
N TYR A 81 -21.77 -11.86 -23.92
CA TYR A 81 -20.75 -10.84 -23.67
C TYR A 81 -21.03 -9.93 -22.47
N ASP A 82 -22.24 -9.37 -22.33
CA ASP A 82 -22.52 -8.38 -21.26
C ASP A 82 -22.46 -9.04 -19.87
N PHE A 83 -23.01 -10.25 -19.76
CA PHE A 83 -22.89 -11.10 -18.59
C PHE A 83 -21.42 -11.43 -18.27
N ILE A 84 -20.65 -11.90 -19.26
CA ILE A 84 -19.23 -12.24 -19.10
C ILE A 84 -18.44 -11.01 -18.64
N ALA A 85 -18.67 -9.86 -19.26
CA ALA A 85 -17.99 -8.61 -18.93
C ALA A 85 -18.29 -8.16 -17.50
N ALA A 86 -19.57 -8.16 -17.09
CA ALA A 86 -19.96 -7.79 -15.74
C ALA A 86 -19.42 -8.79 -14.69
N PHE A 87 -19.40 -10.08 -15.01
CA PHE A 87 -18.82 -11.13 -14.18
C PHE A 87 -17.31 -10.91 -13.95
N PHE A 88 -16.52 -10.74 -15.01
CA PHE A 88 -15.08 -10.47 -14.87
C PHE A 88 -14.80 -9.17 -14.11
N CYS A 89 -15.57 -8.10 -14.36
CA CYS A 89 -15.44 -6.86 -13.62
C CYS A 89 -15.73 -7.04 -12.13
N SER A 90 -16.74 -7.86 -11.79
CA SER A 90 -17.07 -8.19 -10.40
C SER A 90 -15.95 -9.00 -9.71
N LEU A 91 -15.31 -9.93 -10.42
CA LEU A 91 -14.19 -10.72 -9.90
C LEU A 91 -12.96 -9.84 -9.64
N ILE A 92 -12.60 -8.98 -10.58
CA ILE A 92 -11.47 -8.04 -10.42
C ILE A 92 -11.73 -7.10 -9.24
N THR A 93 -12.95 -6.54 -9.14
CA THR A 93 -13.34 -5.64 -8.05
C THR A 93 -13.30 -6.35 -6.69
N THR A 94 -13.78 -7.59 -6.63
CA THR A 94 -13.68 -8.45 -5.45
C THR A 94 -12.22 -8.68 -5.05
N GLY A 95 -11.33 -8.93 -6.02
CA GLY A 95 -9.89 -9.07 -5.79
C GLY A 95 -9.27 -7.82 -5.14
N ILE A 96 -9.67 -6.63 -5.60
CA ILE A 96 -9.24 -5.35 -5.01
C ILE A 96 -9.72 -5.26 -3.54
N ILE A 97 -10.99 -5.57 -3.27
CA ILE A 97 -11.57 -5.54 -1.92
C ILE A 97 -10.82 -6.49 -0.98
N ILE A 98 -10.55 -7.73 -1.41
CA ILE A 98 -9.81 -8.72 -0.63
C ILE A 98 -8.40 -8.20 -0.31
N ALA A 99 -7.70 -7.64 -1.30
CA ALA A 99 -6.35 -7.12 -1.09
C ALA A 99 -6.33 -5.90 -0.15
N VAL A 100 -7.38 -5.05 -0.16
CA VAL A 100 -7.54 -3.97 0.84
C VAL A 100 -7.87 -4.52 2.22
N TYR A 101 -8.74 -5.53 2.30
CA TYR A 101 -9.12 -6.18 3.54
C TYR A 101 -7.92 -6.84 4.25
N VAL A 102 -7.11 -7.60 3.50
CA VAL A 102 -5.91 -8.27 4.02
C VAL A 102 -4.93 -7.25 4.60
N GLN A 103 -4.69 -6.14 3.90
CA GLN A 103 -3.81 -5.07 4.40
C GLN A 103 -4.32 -4.41 5.69
N ARG A 104 -5.64 -4.36 5.93
CA ARG A 104 -6.19 -3.79 7.18
C ARG A 104 -6.09 -4.75 8.35
N LYS A 105 -6.18 -6.05 8.10
CA LYS A 105 -6.26 -7.09 9.14
C LYS A 105 -4.91 -7.53 9.66
N VAL A 106 -3.87 -7.49 8.81
CA VAL A 106 -2.55 -8.02 9.16
C VAL A 106 -1.54 -6.87 9.16
N ALA A 107 -0.76 -6.76 10.23
CA ALA A 107 0.44 -5.92 10.22
C ALA A 107 1.46 -6.57 9.28
N LEU A 108 1.55 -6.05 8.06
CA LEU A 108 2.40 -6.62 7.00
C LEU A 108 3.77 -5.96 6.98
N SER A 109 4.79 -6.74 6.61
CA SER A 109 6.11 -6.19 6.30
C SER A 109 6.04 -5.18 5.15
N LEU A 110 7.02 -4.27 5.09
CA LEU A 110 7.11 -3.26 4.01
C LEU A 110 7.14 -3.93 2.62
N ARG A 111 7.86 -5.05 2.49
CA ARG A 111 7.95 -5.82 1.22
C ARG A 111 6.59 -6.37 0.81
N THR A 112 5.87 -7.00 1.73
CA THR A 112 4.54 -7.57 1.44
C THR A 112 3.51 -6.49 1.13
N THR A 113 3.58 -5.34 1.82
CA THR A 113 2.71 -4.18 1.56
C THR A 113 2.91 -3.66 0.14
N LEU A 114 4.16 -3.54 -0.32
CA LEU A 114 4.47 -3.11 -1.67
C LEU A 114 3.94 -4.09 -2.73
N TYR A 115 4.07 -5.41 -2.53
CA TYR A 115 3.50 -6.38 -3.46
C TYR A 115 1.97 -6.28 -3.55
N LEU A 116 1.29 -6.08 -2.41
CA LEU A 116 -0.16 -5.89 -2.41
C LEU A 116 -0.57 -4.57 -3.10
N ASP A 117 0.23 -3.51 -2.95
CA ASP A 117 -0.01 -2.25 -3.68
C ASP A 117 0.14 -2.43 -5.18
N ILE A 118 1.17 -3.16 -5.64
CA ILE A 118 1.36 -3.51 -7.06
C ILE A 118 0.20 -4.36 -7.57
N ILE A 119 -0.23 -5.39 -6.83
CA ILE A 119 -1.34 -6.25 -7.26
C ILE A 119 -2.62 -5.42 -7.37
N ARG A 120 -2.90 -4.53 -6.42
CA ARG A 120 -4.10 -3.70 -6.45
C ARG A 120 -4.09 -2.67 -7.56
N SER A 121 -2.97 -1.97 -7.77
CA SER A 121 -2.84 -1.05 -8.89
C SER A 121 -2.93 -1.80 -10.22
N GLY A 122 -2.31 -2.98 -10.33
CA GLY A 122 -2.42 -3.86 -11.48
C GLY A 122 -3.86 -4.30 -11.78
N LEU A 123 -4.62 -4.73 -10.76
CA LEU A 123 -6.03 -5.09 -10.91
C LEU A 123 -6.89 -3.89 -11.30
N ALA A 124 -6.66 -2.71 -10.70
CA ALA A 124 -7.35 -1.48 -11.07
C ALA A 124 -7.06 -1.09 -12.53
N THR A 125 -5.79 -1.21 -12.96
CA THR A 125 -5.38 -0.96 -14.35
C THR A 125 -5.99 -1.96 -15.31
N ALA A 126 -6.05 -3.24 -14.95
CA ALA A 126 -6.73 -4.26 -15.74
C ALA A 126 -8.23 -3.95 -15.90
N LEU A 127 -8.90 -3.55 -14.83
CA LEU A 127 -10.30 -3.11 -14.88
C LEU A 127 -10.48 -1.89 -15.78
N TRP A 128 -9.58 -0.91 -15.69
CA TRP A 128 -9.62 0.27 -16.54
C TRP A 128 -9.40 -0.06 -18.03
N ILE A 129 -8.40 -0.87 -18.35
CA ILE A 129 -8.14 -1.36 -19.72
C ILE A 129 -9.37 -2.10 -20.23
N TRP A 130 -9.99 -2.95 -19.40
CA TRP A 130 -11.21 -3.64 -19.76
C TRP A 130 -12.35 -2.68 -20.11
N LEU A 131 -12.56 -1.62 -19.31
CA LEU A 131 -13.56 -0.58 -19.60
C LEU A 131 -13.25 0.19 -20.91
N MET A 132 -11.97 0.41 -21.23
CA MET A 132 -11.56 1.04 -22.49
C MET A 132 -11.83 0.12 -23.68
N ILE A 133 -11.51 -1.17 -23.55
CA ILE A 133 -11.85 -2.18 -24.57
C ILE A 133 -13.36 -2.26 -24.76
N ASP A 134 -14.14 -2.28 -23.67
CA ASP A 134 -15.59 -2.29 -23.74
C ASP A 134 -16.16 -1.06 -24.48
N CYS A 135 -15.57 0.13 -24.28
CA CYS A 135 -15.93 1.32 -25.06
C CYS A 135 -15.65 1.18 -26.56
N SER A 136 -14.62 0.41 -26.95
CA SER A 136 -14.23 0.21 -28.35
C SER A 136 -14.99 -0.92 -29.06
N VAL A 137 -15.36 -1.98 -28.32
CA VAL A 137 -16.00 -3.19 -28.87
C VAL A 137 -17.52 -3.00 -29.01
N VAL A 138 -18.11 -2.09 -28.23
CA VAL A 138 -19.56 -1.79 -28.23
C VAL A 138 -19.92 -0.81 -29.35
N ASP A 139 -19.48 -1.13 -30.57
CA ASP A 139 -20.11 -0.64 -31.80
C ASP A 139 -21.17 -1.62 -32.35
N ARG A 140 -21.47 -2.68 -31.58
CA ARG A 140 -22.44 -3.72 -31.93
C ARG A 140 -23.90 -3.32 -31.65
N CYS A 141 -24.34 -2.20 -32.21
CA CYS A 141 -25.77 -2.00 -32.49
C CYS A 141 -26.18 -2.86 -33.69
N ARG A 142 -26.25 -4.18 -33.51
CA ARG A 142 -26.62 -5.10 -34.60
C ARG A 142 -28.09 -5.47 -34.65
N TYR A 143 -28.91 -5.16 -33.63
CA TYR A 143 -30.27 -5.71 -33.57
C TYR A 143 -31.45 -4.79 -33.25
N TYR A 144 -31.22 -3.50 -32.95
CA TYR A 144 -32.33 -2.55 -32.93
C TYR A 144 -32.02 -1.35 -33.81
N THR A 145 -33.02 -1.02 -34.62
CA THR A 145 -33.25 0.22 -35.38
C THR A 145 -33.19 1.45 -34.47
N CYS A 146 -32.07 1.67 -33.80
CA CYS A 146 -31.87 2.83 -32.95
C CYS A 146 -31.51 4.02 -33.84
N ASP A 147 -32.43 4.97 -33.88
CA ASP A 147 -32.18 6.38 -34.12
C ASP A 147 -30.74 6.77 -33.76
N ARG A 148 -29.99 7.26 -34.75
CA ARG A 148 -28.62 7.76 -34.61
C ARG A 148 -28.38 8.65 -33.37
N PRO A 149 -29.30 9.56 -32.95
CA PRO A 149 -29.03 10.42 -31.78
C PRO A 149 -28.87 9.66 -30.46
N LYS A 150 -29.50 8.50 -30.27
CA LYS A 150 -29.40 7.76 -29.01
C LYS A 150 -28.06 7.04 -28.87
N LYS A 151 -27.46 6.59 -29.97
CA LYS A 151 -26.17 5.87 -29.97
C LYS A 151 -25.02 6.73 -29.42
N GLU A 152 -24.95 7.99 -29.86
CA GLU A 152 -23.92 8.95 -29.40
C GLU A 152 -24.00 9.20 -27.89
N LEU A 153 -25.22 9.30 -27.34
CA LEU A 153 -25.42 9.51 -25.91
C LEU A 153 -24.94 8.30 -25.08
N TYR A 154 -25.19 7.07 -25.54
CA TYR A 154 -24.72 5.86 -24.84
C TYR A 154 -23.19 5.72 -24.89
N LYS A 155 -22.57 5.96 -26.06
CA LYS A 155 -21.10 5.96 -26.20
C LYS A 155 -20.46 7.01 -25.29
N ARG A 156 -20.99 8.23 -25.29
CA ARG A 156 -20.48 9.32 -24.44
C ARG A 156 -20.56 9.00 -22.95
N LYS A 157 -21.66 8.38 -22.49
CA LYS A 157 -21.79 7.94 -21.09
C LYS A 157 -20.76 6.88 -20.69
N ARG A 158 -20.49 5.90 -21.55
CA ARG A 158 -19.47 4.86 -21.28
C ARG A 158 -18.05 5.47 -21.27
N LEU A 159 -17.76 6.34 -22.23
CA LEU A 159 -16.48 7.05 -22.31
C LEU A 159 -16.22 7.92 -21.07
N VAL A 160 -17.22 8.67 -20.61
CA VAL A 160 -17.10 9.47 -19.38
C VAL A 160 -16.80 8.59 -18.16
N ARG A 161 -17.42 7.40 -18.05
CA ARG A 161 -17.11 6.45 -16.97
C ARG A 161 -15.68 5.94 -17.05
N ALA A 162 -15.20 5.58 -18.24
CA ALA A 162 -13.82 5.12 -18.43
C ALA A 162 -12.80 6.22 -18.09
N TRP A 163 -13.07 7.48 -18.44
CA TRP A 163 -12.24 8.63 -18.05
C TRP A 163 -12.27 8.92 -16.55
N LEU A 164 -13.44 8.86 -15.92
CA LEU A 164 -13.54 8.99 -14.47
C LEU A 164 -12.76 7.88 -13.75
N ALA A 165 -12.76 6.67 -14.29
CA ALA A 165 -11.97 5.56 -13.75
C ALA A 165 -10.46 5.83 -13.81
N VAL A 166 -9.93 6.52 -14.84
CA VAL A 166 -8.52 6.95 -14.88
C VAL A 166 -8.19 7.86 -13.70
N ILE A 167 -9.04 8.86 -13.45
CA ILE A 167 -8.80 9.86 -12.40
C ILE A 167 -8.76 9.17 -11.03
N VAL A 168 -9.74 8.28 -10.78
CA VAL A 168 -9.78 7.46 -9.57
C VAL A 168 -8.53 6.59 -9.44
N LEU A 169 -8.12 5.95 -10.53
CA LEU A 169 -6.95 5.07 -10.56
C LEU A 169 -5.65 5.82 -10.24
N LEU A 170 -5.44 6.99 -10.85
CA LEU A 170 -4.25 7.79 -10.59
C LEU A 170 -4.20 8.31 -9.15
N ILE A 171 -5.31 8.86 -8.65
CA ILE A 171 -5.34 9.48 -7.32
C ILE A 171 -5.32 8.42 -6.22
N PHE A 172 -6.18 7.41 -6.32
CA PHE A 172 -6.35 6.47 -5.23
C PHE A 172 -5.41 5.28 -5.32
N PHE A 173 -5.03 4.76 -6.48
CA PHE A 173 -4.23 3.53 -6.58
C PHE A 173 -2.75 3.79 -6.81
N TYR A 174 -2.41 4.79 -7.63
CA TYR A 174 -1.01 5.10 -7.91
C TYR A 174 -0.34 5.91 -6.80
N VAL A 175 -1.03 6.85 -6.15
CA VAL A 175 -0.43 7.64 -5.05
C VAL A 175 0.06 6.74 -3.90
N PRO A 176 -0.71 5.77 -3.36
CA PRO A 176 -0.22 4.89 -2.32
C PRO A 176 0.96 4.02 -2.77
N MET A 177 0.94 3.55 -4.02
CA MET A 177 2.02 2.74 -4.59
C MET A 177 3.32 3.56 -4.71
N VAL A 178 3.25 4.78 -5.24
CA VAL A 178 4.42 5.67 -5.34
C VAL A 178 4.95 5.99 -3.95
N TYR A 179 4.06 6.19 -2.97
CA TYR A 179 4.47 6.46 -1.60
C TYR A 179 5.14 5.25 -0.93
N THR A 180 4.63 4.01 -1.07
CA THR A 180 5.32 2.81 -0.57
C THR A 180 6.65 2.56 -1.28
N TRP A 181 6.72 2.84 -2.57
CA TRP A 181 7.95 2.73 -3.34
C TRP A 181 9.01 3.75 -2.89
N TYR A 182 8.60 5.01 -2.66
CA TYR A 182 9.48 6.05 -2.12
C TYR A 182 9.97 5.70 -0.72
N GLU A 183 9.07 5.26 0.17
CA GLU A 183 9.41 4.83 1.53
C GLU A 183 10.44 3.69 1.51
N LYS A 184 10.26 2.67 0.65
CA LYS A 184 11.22 1.58 0.49
C LYS A 184 12.58 2.07 -0.04
N THR A 185 12.58 3.00 -0.99
CA THR A 185 13.83 3.46 -1.61
C THR A 185 14.63 4.31 -0.63
N VAL A 186 13.99 5.26 0.05
CA VAL A 186 14.66 6.18 0.98
C VAL A 186 15.00 5.52 2.31
N LEU A 187 14.15 4.65 2.86
CA LEU A 187 14.46 3.95 4.11
C LEU A 187 15.36 2.74 3.89
N GLY A 188 15.26 2.08 2.73
CA GLY A 188 16.12 0.96 2.38
C GLY A 188 17.58 1.34 2.19
N GLU A 189 17.86 2.59 1.82
CA GLU A 189 19.21 3.14 1.76
C GLU A 189 19.80 3.30 3.18
N ASN A 190 19.01 3.82 4.14
CA ASN A 190 19.43 3.97 5.53
C ASN A 190 19.59 2.64 6.28
N GLU A 191 18.71 1.64 6.05
CA GLU A 191 18.89 0.29 6.62
C GLU A 191 20.11 -0.43 6.05
N SER A 192 20.49 -0.15 4.80
CA SER A 192 21.66 -0.78 4.17
C SER A 192 22.98 -0.21 4.72
N GLU A 193 23.02 1.07 5.10
CA GLU A 193 24.17 1.65 5.79
C GLU A 193 24.29 1.12 7.24
N ASP A 194 23.19 1.03 7.98
CA ASP A 194 23.20 0.58 9.38
C ASP A 194 23.55 -0.92 9.51
N VAL A 195 23.04 -1.76 8.60
CA VAL A 195 23.40 -3.20 8.56
C VAL A 195 24.84 -3.40 8.08
N THR A 196 25.38 -2.54 7.21
CA THR A 196 26.79 -2.62 6.79
C THR A 196 27.75 -2.20 7.91
N GLU A 197 27.35 -1.24 8.77
CA GLU A 197 28.11 -0.86 9.96
C GLU A 197 28.01 -1.88 11.10
N GLU A 198 26.83 -2.44 11.39
CA GLU A 198 26.68 -3.52 12.39
C GLU A 198 27.37 -4.81 11.95
N GLN A 199 27.32 -5.18 10.67
CA GLN A 199 27.98 -6.37 10.16
C GLN A 199 29.51 -6.21 10.05
N SER A 200 30.02 -4.98 9.91
CA SER A 200 31.46 -4.68 10.01
C SER A 200 31.98 -4.59 11.45
N ARG A 201 31.11 -4.31 12.43
CA ARG A 201 31.46 -4.35 13.87
C ARG A 201 31.26 -5.71 14.54
N GLY A 202 30.40 -6.57 13.99
CA GLY A 202 30.06 -7.87 14.58
C GLY A 202 30.94 -9.06 14.18
N HIS A 203 31.87 -8.90 13.23
CA HIS A 203 32.66 -10.03 12.69
C HIS A 203 34.02 -10.28 13.38
N GLY A 204 34.27 -9.68 14.55
CA GLY A 204 35.56 -9.77 15.27
C GLY A 204 35.56 -10.51 16.61
N ALA A 205 34.41 -10.95 17.14
CA ALA A 205 34.36 -11.54 18.48
C ALA A 205 33.24 -12.58 18.60
N SER A 206 33.47 -13.77 18.05
CA SER A 206 32.76 -14.96 18.49
C SER A 206 33.76 -16.10 18.60
N GLU A 207 34.55 -16.02 19.67
CA GLU A 207 35.32 -17.13 20.20
C GLU A 207 34.36 -18.31 20.48
N SER A 208 34.55 -19.37 19.69
CA SER A 208 34.69 -20.75 20.16
C SER A 208 34.06 -21.04 21.53
N THR A 209 32.81 -21.48 21.55
CA THR A 209 32.28 -22.22 22.70
C THR A 209 32.79 -23.67 22.63
N PRO A 210 33.52 -24.16 23.65
CA PRO A 210 34.00 -25.53 23.68
C PRO A 210 32.86 -26.49 24.05
N LEU A 211 32.71 -27.54 23.25
CA LEU A 211 31.84 -28.68 23.53
C LEU A 211 32.31 -29.39 24.81
N LEU A 212 31.54 -29.26 25.89
CA LEU A 212 31.77 -29.99 27.13
C LEU A 212 31.33 -31.45 26.94
N HIS A 213 32.33 -32.31 26.72
CA HIS A 213 32.26 -33.75 26.86
C HIS A 213 32.15 -34.07 28.36
N GLY A 214 31.05 -34.70 28.79
CA GLY A 214 30.81 -35.07 30.19
C GLY A 214 30.43 -36.54 30.32
N HIS A 215 31.45 -37.39 30.17
CA HIS A 215 31.50 -38.78 30.60
C HIS A 215 31.64 -38.78 32.13
N ASP A 216 30.76 -39.44 32.89
CA ASP A 216 31.14 -40.51 33.83
C ASP A 216 30.00 -40.98 34.76
N THR A 217 30.12 -42.28 35.00
CA THR A 217 29.42 -43.26 35.82
C THR A 217 29.26 -42.93 37.30
N VAL A 218 28.16 -43.40 37.92
CA VAL A 218 28.18 -44.38 39.04
C VAL A 218 26.95 -45.28 38.92
#